data_AF-A0A962H330-F1
#
_entry.id   AF-A0A962H330-F1
#
_cell.length_a   1.000
_cell.length_b   1.000
_cell.length_c   1.000
_cell.angle_alpha   90.00
_cell.angle_beta   90.00
_cell.angle_gamma   90.00
#
_symmetry.space_group_name_H-M   'P 1'
#
loop_
_entity.id
_entity.type
_entity.pdbx_description
1 polymer ?
#
loop_
_entity_poly.entity_id
_entity_poly.type
_entity_poly.pdbx_seq_one_letter_code
_entity_poly.pdbx_strand_id
1 'polypeptide(L)'
;MALDTNNNSTVDFIANDWSTPVRFTKNQESNGELNGPDRTSHGPGIYETGKASASRANIRLIGRRALIAWEERKSTTGIDDGKYIRYHSWPEFTNTADFPINGCIISKPDENGRRVRVLTQALSSGQTGIVFAYKQGEYSEGGPSDIMIRRAVGGFDPIHILPAVDSTVVGVYGEKCRAHVNNQDEDNIGDDELVDDPLNDVTNSPAINFSGSEIYNGYPGMAESATTGLNPYENALAHRGQMKGENVVIGFSHTPDQARFDFLSDSVPYNFYIKSSQDGGATWSPAINFSNLTEESGVSVREPRIVGTSSTGPGCTDPNNITDITDCQNAQIMYIGFGLQTNVTNIDVTEDVDIYMGVTHNGGLSYSPIQHITAGNVIGGMPDAVPDFETQLKVRPDGQQAFVVWTSAPVVTDDVAFRELELIDIIFKNGFE
;
A
#
# COMPACT_ATOMS: atom_id res chain seq x y z
N MET A 1 -16.02 26.25 2.41
CA MET A 1 -15.63 25.89 1.04
C MET A 1 -16.92 25.79 0.25
N ALA A 2 -17.26 26.83 -0.53
CA ALA A 2 -18.45 26.76 -1.37
C ALA A 2 -18.17 25.71 -2.45
N LEU A 3 -18.94 24.63 -2.45
CA LEU A 3 -19.05 23.79 -3.64
C LEU A 3 -19.60 24.70 -4.73
N ASP A 4 -18.74 25.05 -5.70
CA ASP A 4 -19.18 25.66 -6.93
C ASP A 4 -20.02 24.62 -7.68
N THR A 5 -21.34 24.67 -7.46
CA THR A 5 -22.32 23.81 -8.12
C THR A 5 -22.60 24.25 -9.56
N ASN A 6 -21.91 25.27 -10.07
CA ASN A 6 -22.18 25.84 -11.38
C ASN A 6 -21.11 25.53 -12.45
N ASN A 7 -20.04 24.81 -12.11
CA ASN A 7 -19.09 24.36 -13.13
C ASN A 7 -19.42 22.93 -13.56
N ASN A 8 -20.15 22.79 -14.67
CA ASN A 8 -20.51 21.53 -15.30
C ASN A 8 -19.25 20.71 -15.63
N SER A 9 -18.83 19.83 -14.72
CA SER A 9 -17.80 18.80 -14.98
C SER A 9 -18.16 17.91 -16.18
N THR A 10 -19.43 17.89 -16.58
CA THR A 10 -19.93 17.24 -17.78
C THR A 10 -19.43 17.87 -19.07
N VAL A 11 -19.23 19.19 -19.16
CA VAL A 11 -18.81 19.81 -20.43
C VAL A 11 -17.35 19.51 -20.71
N ASP A 12 -16.46 19.60 -19.71
CA ASP A 12 -15.04 19.21 -19.86
C ASP A 12 -14.89 17.70 -20.14
N PHE A 13 -15.69 16.86 -19.47
CA PHE A 13 -15.66 15.42 -19.72
C PHE A 13 -16.17 15.06 -21.13
N ILE A 14 -17.19 15.76 -21.65
CA ILE A 14 -17.73 15.50 -22.99
C ILE A 14 -16.87 16.13 -24.09
N ALA A 15 -16.20 17.25 -23.81
CA ALA A 15 -15.41 18.00 -24.79
C ALA A 15 -14.00 17.42 -25.02
N ASN A 16 -13.49 16.62 -24.08
CA ASN A 16 -12.18 15.98 -24.22
C ASN A 16 -12.26 14.66 -25.00
N ASP A 17 -11.29 14.44 -25.87
CA ASP A 17 -11.10 13.16 -26.55
C ASP A 17 -10.38 12.18 -25.61
N TRP A 18 -11.06 11.11 -25.22
CA TRP A 18 -10.54 10.04 -24.36
C TRP A 18 -10.09 8.81 -25.16
N SER A 19 -10.11 8.88 -26.49
CA SER A 19 -9.80 7.74 -27.37
C SER A 19 -8.33 7.33 -27.32
N THR A 20 -7.43 8.25 -26.98
CA THR A 20 -5.99 7.99 -26.95
C THR A 20 -5.51 7.87 -25.50
N PRO A 21 -5.11 6.68 -25.04
CA PRO A 21 -4.55 6.52 -23.71
C PRO A 21 -3.19 7.22 -23.59
N VAL A 22 -2.92 7.79 -22.42
CA VAL A 22 -1.66 8.47 -22.12
C VAL A 22 -0.73 7.51 -21.41
N ARG A 23 0.48 7.38 -21.94
CA ARG A 23 1.53 6.54 -21.37
C ARG A 23 2.37 7.35 -20.39
N PHE A 24 2.55 6.82 -19.18
CA PHE A 24 3.40 7.40 -18.13
C PHE A 24 4.78 6.72 -18.00
N THR A 25 5.06 5.72 -18.85
CA THR A 25 6.36 5.07 -18.94
C THR A 25 7.03 5.39 -20.28
N LYS A 26 8.36 5.45 -20.32
CA LYS A 26 9.14 5.72 -21.54
C LYS A 26 9.28 4.50 -22.47
N ASN A 27 8.18 3.80 -22.78
CA ASN A 27 8.18 2.75 -23.81
C ASN A 27 7.77 3.33 -25.17
N GLN A 28 8.38 2.82 -26.24
CA GLN A 28 8.15 3.23 -27.62
C GLN A 28 7.52 2.09 -28.41
N GLU A 29 6.55 2.42 -29.25
CA GLU A 29 6.06 1.50 -30.28
C GLU A 29 7.09 1.42 -31.39
N SER A 30 7.54 0.21 -31.73
CA SER A 30 8.37 -0.02 -32.92
C SER A 30 7.73 -1.07 -33.82
N ASN A 31 7.82 -0.82 -35.13
CA ASN A 31 7.41 -1.79 -36.13
C ASN A 31 8.59 -2.73 -36.41
N GLY A 32 8.41 -4.03 -36.17
CA GLY A 32 9.51 -4.98 -36.29
C GLY A 32 9.07 -6.44 -36.31
N GLU A 33 10.04 -7.34 -36.50
CA GLU A 33 9.87 -8.77 -36.26
C GLU A 33 10.25 -9.09 -34.81
N LEU A 34 9.41 -9.87 -34.09
CA LEU A 34 9.76 -10.31 -32.74
C LEU A 34 10.89 -11.34 -32.79
N ASN A 35 12.00 -11.03 -32.13
CA ASN A 35 13.10 -11.98 -31.94
C ASN A 35 13.04 -12.56 -30.51
N GLY A 36 12.68 -13.83 -30.39
CA GLY A 36 12.63 -14.57 -29.12
C GLY A 36 12.87 -16.08 -29.32
N PRO A 37 13.11 -16.84 -28.24
CA PRO A 37 13.44 -18.26 -28.32
C PRO A 37 12.27 -19.15 -28.78
N ASP A 38 11.02 -18.73 -28.58
CA ASP A 38 9.81 -19.45 -29.04
C ASP A 38 9.23 -18.81 -30.31
N ARG A 39 9.67 -19.33 -31.45
CA ARG A 39 9.64 -18.67 -32.76
C ARG A 39 8.41 -18.94 -33.65
N THR A 40 7.27 -19.41 -33.14
CA THR A 40 6.23 -19.99 -34.03
C THR A 40 4.90 -19.23 -34.17
N SER A 41 4.65 -18.09 -33.52
CA SER A 41 3.28 -17.53 -33.54
C SER A 41 3.08 -16.05 -33.94
N HIS A 42 4.12 -15.24 -34.15
CA HIS A 42 3.89 -13.80 -34.37
C HIS A 42 4.66 -13.25 -35.58
N GLY A 43 3.91 -12.81 -36.60
CA GLY A 43 4.44 -12.15 -37.80
C GLY A 43 4.85 -10.69 -37.54
N PRO A 44 5.36 -9.96 -38.54
CA PRO A 44 5.73 -8.55 -38.37
C PRO A 44 4.53 -7.70 -37.93
N GLY A 45 4.77 -6.77 -37.01
CA GLY A 45 3.72 -5.94 -36.40
C GLY A 45 4.27 -4.78 -35.58
N ILE A 46 3.36 -3.97 -35.05
CA ILE A 46 3.68 -2.89 -34.10
C ILE A 46 3.80 -3.55 -32.72
N TYR A 47 4.99 -3.45 -32.13
CA TYR A 47 5.30 -4.03 -30.84
C TYR A 47 5.73 -2.96 -29.85
N GLU A 48 5.33 -3.17 -28.60
CA GLU A 48 5.83 -2.42 -27.46
C GLU A 48 7.31 -2.75 -27.23
N THR A 49 8.17 -1.76 -27.38
CA THR A 49 9.60 -1.88 -27.13
C THR A 49 10.07 -0.81 -26.15
N GLY A 50 11.02 -1.14 -25.30
CA GLY A 50 11.49 -0.23 -24.25
C GLY A 50 12.07 -0.99 -23.08
N LYS A 51 12.88 -0.29 -22.29
CA LYS A 51 13.58 -0.87 -21.14
C LYS A 51 12.78 -0.72 -19.83
N ALA A 52 11.71 0.08 -19.81
CA ALA A 52 10.85 0.28 -18.65
C ALA A 52 9.64 -0.67 -18.68
N SER A 53 9.29 -1.26 -17.53
CA SER A 53 8.05 -2.03 -17.38
C SER A 53 7.33 -1.55 -16.13
N ALA A 54 6.00 -1.48 -16.13
CA ALA A 54 5.24 -1.02 -14.98
C ALA A 54 4.29 -2.10 -14.47
N SER A 55 4.09 -2.13 -13.15
CA SER A 55 3.15 -3.03 -12.50
C SER A 55 2.55 -2.41 -11.24
N ARG A 56 1.41 -2.96 -10.78
CA ARG A 56 0.72 -2.54 -9.55
C ARG A 56 0.43 -1.03 -9.48
N ALA A 57 -0.08 -0.47 -10.58
CA ALA A 57 -0.51 0.91 -10.61
C ALA A 57 -1.68 1.14 -9.63
N ASN A 58 -1.58 2.19 -8.84
CA ASN A 58 -2.59 2.68 -7.92
C ASN A 58 -3.00 4.08 -8.33
N ILE A 59 -4.31 4.32 -8.48
CA ILE A 59 -4.86 5.65 -8.70
C ILE A 59 -5.64 6.12 -7.48
N ARG A 60 -5.59 7.43 -7.21
CA ARG A 60 -6.39 8.12 -6.20
C ARG A 60 -6.94 9.42 -6.78
N LEU A 61 -8.17 9.75 -6.39
CA LEU A 61 -8.83 11.00 -6.71
C LEU A 61 -9.02 11.80 -5.43
N ILE A 62 -8.60 13.05 -5.46
CA ILE A 62 -8.67 13.99 -4.33
C ILE A 62 -9.27 15.29 -4.85
N GLY A 63 -10.59 15.46 -4.72
CA GLY A 63 -11.30 16.54 -5.41
C GLY A 63 -11.11 16.44 -6.93
N ARG A 64 -10.57 17.50 -7.56
CA ARG A 64 -10.23 17.53 -9.00
C ARG A 64 -8.82 17.03 -9.31
N ARG A 65 -8.09 16.54 -8.31
CA ARG A 65 -6.70 16.11 -8.46
C ARG A 65 -6.62 14.60 -8.64
N ALA A 66 -5.85 14.15 -9.62
CA ALA A 66 -5.50 12.74 -9.76
C ALA A 66 -4.07 12.51 -9.27
N LEU A 67 -3.87 11.37 -8.63
CA LEU A 67 -2.57 10.87 -8.22
C LEU A 67 -2.44 9.43 -8.68
N ILE A 68 -1.30 9.09 -9.26
CA ILE A 68 -0.95 7.73 -9.63
C ILE A 68 0.38 7.36 -8.99
N ALA A 69 0.50 6.13 -8.49
CA ALA A 69 1.76 5.54 -8.04
C ALA A 69 1.89 4.10 -8.57
N TRP A 70 3.09 3.69 -8.98
CA TRP A 70 3.32 2.36 -9.58
C TRP A 70 4.72 1.83 -9.27
N GLU A 71 4.90 0.53 -9.49
CA GLU A 71 6.23 -0.08 -9.57
C GLU A 71 6.74 0.04 -11.00
N GLU A 72 7.95 0.58 -11.18
CA GLU A 72 8.60 0.70 -12.49
C GLU A 72 9.91 -0.06 -12.52
N ARG A 73 10.11 -0.94 -13.51
CA ARG A 73 11.34 -1.70 -13.70
C ARG A 73 12.51 -0.76 -13.97
N LYS A 74 13.63 -1.03 -13.31
CA LYS A 74 14.89 -0.35 -13.54
C LYS A 74 15.36 -0.62 -14.98
N SER A 75 15.79 0.42 -15.66
CA SER A 75 16.00 0.44 -17.12
C SER A 75 17.48 0.16 -17.52
N THR A 76 18.20 -0.64 -16.74
CA THR A 76 19.69 -0.71 -16.75
C THR A 76 20.27 -1.91 -17.49
N THR A 77 19.51 -2.57 -18.36
CA THR A 77 20.03 -3.68 -19.21
C THR A 77 20.80 -4.77 -18.44
N GLY A 78 20.40 -5.06 -17.20
CA GLY A 78 20.97 -6.13 -16.38
C GLY A 78 22.09 -5.71 -15.42
N ILE A 79 22.46 -4.43 -15.37
CA ILE A 79 23.42 -3.89 -14.39
C ILE A 79 22.77 -3.74 -13.01
N ASP A 80 21.50 -3.30 -12.97
CA ASP A 80 20.70 -3.16 -11.74
C ASP A 80 19.30 -3.73 -12.00
N ASP A 81 19.03 -4.95 -11.54
CA ASP A 81 17.71 -5.56 -11.70
C ASP A 81 16.78 -5.15 -10.55
N GLY A 82 15.53 -4.88 -10.89
CA GLY A 82 14.60 -4.42 -9.88
C GLY A 82 13.49 -3.51 -10.31
N LYS A 83 12.89 -2.85 -9.30
CA LYS A 83 11.88 -1.82 -9.51
C LYS A 83 12.04 -0.62 -8.58
N TYR A 84 11.62 0.55 -9.06
CA TYR A 84 11.39 1.76 -8.28
C TYR A 84 9.92 1.89 -7.91
N ILE A 85 9.64 2.66 -6.85
CA ILE A 85 8.31 3.23 -6.64
C ILE A 85 8.29 4.64 -7.22
N ARG A 86 7.44 4.83 -8.22
CA ARG A 86 7.23 6.11 -8.88
C ARG A 86 5.85 6.65 -8.57
N TYR A 87 5.72 7.95 -8.43
CA TYR A 87 4.42 8.61 -8.30
C TYR A 87 4.34 9.87 -9.15
N HIS A 88 3.12 10.22 -9.54
CA HIS A 88 2.82 11.47 -10.19
C HIS A 88 1.48 12.01 -9.70
N SER A 89 1.31 13.32 -9.74
CA SER A 89 0.10 13.98 -9.29
C SER A 89 -0.08 15.30 -10.01
N TRP A 90 -1.29 15.61 -10.44
CA TRP A 90 -1.56 16.82 -11.21
C TRP A 90 -2.91 17.43 -10.85
N PRO A 91 -2.98 18.76 -10.78
CA PRO A 91 -4.23 19.48 -10.61
C PRO A 91 -5.07 19.39 -11.90
N GLU A 92 -6.32 18.97 -11.76
CA GLU A 92 -7.37 19.00 -12.79
C GLU A 92 -7.28 17.94 -13.91
N PHE A 93 -8.44 17.53 -14.41
CA PHE A 93 -8.57 16.63 -15.58
C PHE A 93 -8.33 17.39 -16.90
N THR A 94 -7.33 18.27 -16.95
CA THR A 94 -6.98 19.00 -18.16
C THR A 94 -6.14 18.16 -19.10
N ASN A 95 -5.99 18.63 -20.34
CA ASN A 95 -5.22 17.99 -21.40
C ASN A 95 -3.87 17.46 -20.89
N THR A 96 -3.70 16.15 -21.00
CA THR A 96 -2.55 15.39 -20.52
C THR A 96 -1.39 15.38 -21.52
N ALA A 97 -1.55 15.98 -22.70
CA ALA A 97 -0.58 15.96 -23.79
C ALA A 97 0.75 16.64 -23.44
N ASP A 98 0.74 17.63 -22.53
CA ASP A 98 1.93 18.37 -22.10
C ASP A 98 2.50 17.88 -20.76
N PHE A 99 2.03 16.74 -20.24
CA PHE A 99 2.51 16.26 -18.96
C PHE A 99 3.98 15.85 -19.04
N PRO A 100 4.81 16.26 -18.07
CA PRO A 100 6.14 15.67 -17.93
C PRO A 100 5.93 14.17 -17.69
N ILE A 101 6.30 13.36 -18.68
CA ILE A 101 6.10 11.89 -18.73
C ILE A 101 6.79 11.16 -17.55
N ASN A 102 7.50 11.90 -16.70
CA ASN A 102 8.43 11.38 -15.72
C ASN A 102 7.98 11.87 -14.34
N GLY A 103 7.25 11.01 -13.60
CA GLY A 103 6.87 11.25 -12.21
C GLY A 103 8.08 11.23 -11.27
N CYS A 104 7.86 11.32 -9.97
CA CYS A 104 8.89 11.32 -8.93
C CYS A 104 9.21 9.90 -8.43
N ILE A 105 10.49 9.52 -8.37
CA ILE A 105 10.96 8.25 -7.76
C ILE A 105 11.10 8.42 -6.25
N ILE A 106 10.22 7.82 -5.46
CA ILE A 106 10.18 8.01 -4.00
C ILE A 106 10.95 6.96 -3.20
N SER A 107 11.21 5.79 -3.80
CA SER A 107 12.06 4.76 -3.22
C SER A 107 13.55 5.11 -3.34
N LYS A 108 14.39 4.41 -2.59
CA LYS A 108 15.84 4.48 -2.74
C LYS A 108 16.25 3.76 -4.04
N PRO A 109 16.95 4.41 -4.99
CA PRO A 109 17.18 3.84 -6.32
C PRO A 109 18.09 2.59 -6.37
N ASP A 110 19.04 2.45 -5.48
CA ASP A 110 19.93 1.28 -5.39
C ASP A 110 19.23 0.04 -4.80
N GLU A 111 18.03 0.19 -4.24
CA GLU A 111 17.23 -0.89 -3.66
C GLU A 111 15.97 -1.20 -4.50
N ASN A 112 15.27 -2.27 -4.11
CA ASN A 112 14.08 -2.79 -4.77
C ASN A 112 12.78 -2.34 -4.11
N GLY A 113 12.15 -1.31 -4.69
CA GLY A 113 10.84 -0.78 -4.30
C GLY A 113 9.67 -1.62 -4.84
N ARG A 114 8.75 -2.05 -3.96
CA ARG A 114 7.65 -2.96 -4.30
C ARG A 114 6.35 -2.63 -3.57
N ARG A 115 5.21 -2.99 -4.16
CA ARG A 115 3.85 -2.99 -3.59
C ARG A 115 3.42 -1.64 -3.00
N VAL A 116 3.59 -0.54 -3.72
CA VAL A 116 3.16 0.79 -3.24
C VAL A 116 1.68 0.82 -2.88
N ARG A 117 1.37 1.49 -1.77
CA ARG A 117 0.04 1.86 -1.34
C ARG A 117 0.00 3.34 -1.03
N VAL A 118 -1.11 3.96 -1.42
CA VAL A 118 -1.34 5.38 -1.23
C VAL A 118 -2.61 5.57 -0.41
N LEU A 119 -2.47 6.25 0.72
CA LEU A 119 -3.57 6.77 1.52
C LEU A 119 -3.72 8.26 1.17
N THR A 120 -4.95 8.71 0.97
CA THR A 120 -5.22 10.09 0.54
C THR A 120 -6.42 10.67 1.24
N GLN A 121 -6.37 11.97 1.51
CA GLN A 121 -7.52 12.74 1.98
C GLN A 121 -7.43 14.19 1.48
N ALA A 122 -8.52 14.94 1.59
CA ALA A 122 -8.50 16.38 1.34
C ALA A 122 -7.75 17.11 2.45
N LEU A 123 -7.03 18.19 2.12
CA LEU A 123 -6.34 19.02 3.12
C LEU A 123 -7.28 19.75 4.09
N SER A 124 -8.58 19.81 3.77
CA SER A 124 -9.61 20.26 4.69
C SER A 124 -9.88 19.27 5.83
N SER A 125 -9.47 18.02 5.69
CA SER A 125 -9.62 16.99 6.72
C SER A 125 -8.44 16.97 7.70
N GLY A 126 -7.23 17.30 7.24
CA GLY A 126 -6.02 17.35 8.05
C GLY A 126 -4.82 17.83 7.23
N GLN A 127 -3.69 18.13 7.88
CA GLN A 127 -2.52 18.72 7.21
C GLN A 127 -1.82 17.76 6.25
N THR A 128 -1.89 16.45 6.51
CA THR A 128 -1.34 15.42 5.62
C THR A 128 -2.35 15.06 4.54
N GLY A 129 -1.96 15.26 3.28
CA GLY A 129 -2.79 14.94 2.11
C GLY A 129 -2.54 13.54 1.57
N ILE A 130 -1.31 13.04 1.71
CA ILE A 130 -0.87 11.74 1.17
C ILE A 130 -0.01 11.02 2.20
N VAL A 131 -0.19 9.71 2.32
CA VAL A 131 0.79 8.80 2.91
C VAL A 131 1.11 7.69 1.92
N PHE A 132 2.39 7.56 1.59
CA PHE A 132 2.94 6.46 0.82
C PHE A 132 3.49 5.41 1.78
N ALA A 133 3.11 4.15 1.55
CA ALA A 133 3.75 3.00 2.17
C ALA A 133 4.17 2.04 1.06
N TYR A 134 5.36 1.47 1.15
CA TYR A 134 5.86 0.53 0.15
C TYR A 134 6.91 -0.41 0.76
N LYS A 135 7.11 -1.56 0.14
CA LYS A 135 8.21 -2.47 0.49
C LYS A 135 9.51 -1.99 -0.15
N GLN A 136 10.63 -2.10 0.56
CA GLN A 136 11.96 -1.82 0.02
C GLN A 136 13.01 -2.75 0.65
N GLY A 137 13.99 -3.19 -0.13
CA GLY A 137 15.10 -4.03 0.32
C GLY A 137 16.08 -4.30 -0.82
N GLU A 138 17.23 -4.91 -0.55
CA GLU A 138 18.23 -5.22 -1.59
C GLU A 138 17.72 -6.28 -2.58
N TYR A 139 17.02 -7.29 -2.09
CA TYR A 139 16.61 -8.43 -2.89
C TYR A 139 15.36 -8.15 -3.74
N SER A 140 15.33 -8.76 -4.92
CA SER A 140 14.13 -8.85 -5.74
C SER A 140 13.15 -9.87 -5.13
N GLU A 141 12.13 -10.24 -5.91
CA GLU A 141 10.99 -11.12 -5.57
C GLU A 141 11.16 -12.07 -4.37
N GLY A 142 10.27 -11.97 -3.38
CA GLY A 142 10.23 -12.87 -2.23
C GLY A 142 11.28 -12.60 -1.14
N GLY A 143 12.38 -11.92 -1.45
CA GLY A 143 13.44 -11.66 -0.48
C GLY A 143 13.09 -10.66 0.63
N PRO A 144 13.91 -10.64 1.71
CA PRO A 144 13.79 -9.75 2.86
C PRO A 144 13.58 -8.28 2.47
N SER A 145 12.78 -7.59 3.26
CA SER A 145 12.46 -6.18 3.01
C SER A 145 11.71 -5.54 4.16
N ASP A 146 11.81 -4.22 4.20
CA ASP A 146 11.11 -3.36 5.12
C ASP A 146 9.92 -2.64 4.48
N ILE A 147 9.00 -2.19 5.33
CA ILE A 147 7.98 -1.21 4.97
C ILE A 147 8.57 0.18 5.17
N MET A 148 8.62 0.95 4.10
CA MET A 148 9.07 2.34 4.12
C MET A 148 7.86 3.27 3.99
N ILE A 149 7.93 4.42 4.66
CA ILE A 149 6.88 5.44 4.56
C ILE A 149 7.40 6.82 4.20
N ARG A 150 6.58 7.55 3.45
CA ARG A 150 6.68 9.00 3.25
C ARG A 150 5.29 9.61 3.32
N ARG A 151 5.19 10.89 3.62
CA ARG A 151 3.91 11.63 3.62
C ARG A 151 4.03 12.96 2.89
N ALA A 152 2.94 13.47 2.33
CA ALA A 152 2.89 14.83 1.78
C ALA A 152 2.09 15.74 2.71
N VAL A 153 2.70 16.83 3.18
CA VAL A 153 2.11 17.76 4.17
C VAL A 153 1.87 19.13 3.55
N GLY A 154 0.66 19.66 3.72
CA GLY A 154 0.25 20.97 3.19
C GLY A 154 0.07 21.02 1.67
N GLY A 155 0.15 19.88 0.99
CA GLY A 155 0.04 19.78 -0.46
C GLY A 155 0.16 18.34 -0.95
N PHE A 156 0.17 18.18 -2.27
CA PHE A 156 0.14 16.88 -2.95
C PHE A 156 1.30 16.68 -3.93
N ASP A 157 2.09 17.72 -4.18
CA ASP A 157 3.22 17.77 -5.12
C ASP A 157 4.54 17.31 -4.45
N PRO A 158 5.58 16.94 -5.21
CA PRO A 158 6.82 16.37 -4.65
C PRO A 158 7.51 17.25 -3.61
N ILE A 159 7.37 18.57 -3.74
CA ILE A 159 7.91 19.54 -2.77
C ILE A 159 7.34 19.38 -1.35
N HIS A 160 6.14 18.78 -1.23
CA HIS A 160 5.47 18.56 0.05
C HIS A 160 5.83 17.24 0.72
N ILE A 161 6.61 16.37 0.06
CA ILE A 161 6.96 15.06 0.58
C ILE A 161 7.97 15.16 1.72
N LEU A 162 7.68 14.45 2.81
CA LEU A 162 8.46 14.33 4.03
C LEU A 162 8.63 12.86 4.45
N PRO A 163 9.84 12.41 4.81
CA PRO A 163 11.12 13.09 4.54
C PRO A 163 11.26 13.43 3.05
N ALA A 164 11.97 14.52 2.74
CA ALA A 164 12.18 14.94 1.35
C ALA A 164 12.77 13.78 0.53
N VAL A 165 12.39 13.67 -0.74
CA VAL A 165 12.95 12.61 -1.60
C VAL A 165 14.38 12.95 -1.95
N ASP A 166 14.62 14.17 -2.41
CA ASP A 166 15.94 14.70 -2.68
C ASP A 166 16.29 15.83 -1.69
N SER A 167 17.59 15.95 -1.39
CA SER A 167 18.11 17.07 -0.60
C SER A 167 18.23 18.36 -1.43
N THR A 168 18.34 18.21 -2.75
CA THR A 168 18.51 19.28 -3.73
C THR A 168 17.22 19.53 -4.51
N VAL A 169 17.09 20.74 -5.03
CA VAL A 169 16.02 21.10 -5.97
C VAL A 169 16.48 20.68 -7.36
N VAL A 170 15.77 19.72 -7.95
CA VAL A 170 16.14 19.08 -9.23
C VAL A 170 15.12 19.31 -10.34
N GLY A 171 13.89 19.70 -10.01
CA GLY A 171 12.85 20.00 -11.00
C GLY A 171 12.76 21.48 -11.38
N VAL A 172 12.21 21.74 -12.57
CA VAL A 172 12.05 23.08 -13.16
C VAL A 172 11.12 23.98 -12.32
N TYR A 173 10.23 23.39 -11.52
CA TYR A 173 9.29 24.10 -10.65
C TYR A 173 9.72 24.09 -9.17
N GLY A 174 10.99 23.76 -8.88
CA GLY A 174 11.49 23.74 -7.51
C GLY A 174 11.32 22.39 -6.80
N GLU A 175 10.98 21.33 -7.53
CA GLU A 175 10.75 20.01 -6.95
C GLU A 175 12.01 19.39 -6.37
N LYS A 176 11.89 18.82 -5.18
CA LYS A 176 12.92 18.01 -4.53
C LYS A 176 12.74 16.53 -4.85
N CYS A 177 12.59 16.21 -6.13
CA CYS A 177 12.47 14.81 -6.55
C CYS A 177 12.92 14.59 -7.99
N ARG A 178 13.74 13.55 -8.19
CA ARG A 178 14.20 13.12 -9.50
C ARG A 178 13.10 12.39 -10.29
N ALA A 179 13.08 12.73 -11.57
CA ALA A 179 12.23 12.12 -12.55
C ALA A 179 12.88 10.91 -13.25
N HIS A 180 14.21 10.80 -13.21
CA HIS A 180 14.98 9.64 -13.66
C HIS A 180 16.21 9.47 -12.79
N VAL A 181 16.73 8.25 -12.75
CA VAL A 181 18.03 7.95 -12.14
C VAL A 181 19.15 7.99 -13.18
N ASN A 182 18.79 8.02 -14.47
CA ASN A 182 19.69 8.24 -15.59
C ASN A 182 19.29 9.54 -16.32
N ASN A 183 20.23 10.47 -16.47
CA ASN A 183 20.18 11.33 -17.64
C ASN A 183 20.66 10.47 -18.80
N GLN A 184 19.83 9.55 -19.28
CA GLN A 184 20.05 9.03 -20.63
C GLN A 184 19.79 10.21 -21.55
N ASP A 185 20.87 10.93 -21.85
CA ASP A 185 20.92 11.76 -23.02
C ASP A 185 20.52 10.89 -24.21
N GLU A 186 19.92 11.49 -25.23
CA GLU A 186 19.59 10.80 -26.47
C GLU A 186 20.86 10.55 -27.30
N ASP A 187 21.97 10.29 -26.63
CA ASP A 187 23.29 10.35 -27.21
C ASP A 187 23.63 9.03 -27.88
N ASN A 188 24.04 9.22 -29.13
CA ASN A 188 24.42 8.21 -30.11
C ASN A 188 25.09 6.97 -29.50
N ILE A 189 24.60 5.81 -29.96
CA ILE A 189 25.22 4.49 -29.84
C ILE A 189 26.76 4.61 -29.85
N GLY A 190 27.38 4.55 -28.66
CA GLY A 190 28.84 4.61 -28.51
C GLY A 190 29.39 5.56 -27.44
N ASP A 191 28.57 6.25 -26.65
CA ASP A 191 29.05 6.89 -25.41
C ASP A 191 29.11 5.88 -24.24
N ASP A 192 29.85 6.26 -23.22
CA ASP A 192 30.37 5.38 -22.17
C ASP A 192 29.27 4.98 -21.17
N GLU A 193 28.64 3.82 -21.39
CA GLU A 193 27.63 3.22 -20.49
C GLU A 193 28.08 3.09 -19.01
N LEU A 194 29.38 3.25 -18.71
CA LEU A 194 29.92 3.23 -17.34
C LEU A 194 29.81 4.57 -16.60
N VAL A 195 29.61 5.70 -17.29
CA VAL A 195 29.40 7.02 -16.68
C VAL A 195 27.91 7.31 -16.47
N ASP A 196 27.05 6.55 -17.15
CA ASP A 196 25.58 6.58 -17.07
C ASP A 196 25.01 5.64 -15.99
N ASP A 197 25.86 5.14 -15.09
CA ASP A 197 25.42 4.27 -14.01
C ASP A 197 24.45 5.01 -13.07
N PRO A 198 23.16 4.63 -13.00
CA PRO A 198 22.21 5.25 -12.09
C PRO A 198 22.55 5.06 -10.61
N LEU A 199 23.52 4.19 -10.28
CA LEU A 199 24.05 4.03 -8.93
C LEU A 199 25.05 5.14 -8.54
N ASN A 200 25.58 5.92 -9.48
CA ASN A 200 26.57 6.97 -9.20
C ASN A 200 25.98 8.33 -8.77
N ASP A 201 24.68 8.58 -8.96
CA ASP A 201 23.97 9.81 -8.50
C ASP A 201 22.89 9.52 -7.43
N VAL A 202 23.15 8.53 -6.55
CA VAL A 202 22.22 8.15 -5.48
C VAL A 202 22.22 9.22 -4.38
N THR A 203 21.32 10.20 -4.47
CA THR A 203 21.13 11.24 -3.43
C THR A 203 19.72 11.27 -2.85
N ASN A 204 18.93 10.20 -3.04
CA ASN A 204 17.62 10.11 -2.40
C ASN A 204 17.78 10.01 -0.88
N SER A 205 17.25 10.99 -0.16
CA SER A 205 17.22 10.97 1.30
C SER A 205 16.34 9.81 1.77
N PRO A 206 16.73 9.10 2.84
CA PRO A 206 16.01 7.91 3.28
C PRO A 206 14.56 8.24 3.67
N ALA A 207 13.64 7.36 3.29
CA ALA A 207 12.30 7.32 3.86
C ALA A 207 12.37 6.80 5.31
N ILE A 208 11.29 6.95 6.07
CA ILE A 208 11.23 6.37 7.42
C ILE A 208 11.12 4.84 7.28
N ASN A 209 12.02 4.11 7.94
CA ASN A 209 11.92 2.66 8.03
C ASN A 209 10.85 2.28 9.07
N PHE A 210 9.72 1.78 8.61
CA PHE A 210 8.53 1.63 9.42
C PHE A 210 8.40 0.28 10.10
N SER A 211 9.07 -0.75 9.56
CA SER A 211 9.04 -2.12 10.09
C SER A 211 10.37 -2.63 10.60
N GLY A 212 11.49 -1.98 10.23
CA GLY A 212 12.81 -2.49 10.52
C GLY A 212 13.15 -2.54 12.02
N SER A 213 14.08 -3.43 12.34
CA SER A 213 14.72 -3.59 13.64
C SER A 213 16.25 -3.57 13.50
N GLU A 214 16.97 -3.26 14.59
CA GLU A 214 18.44 -3.15 14.57
C GLU A 214 19.16 -4.46 14.92
N ILE A 215 18.43 -5.43 15.49
CA ILE A 215 18.99 -6.65 16.06
C ILE A 215 18.16 -7.87 15.65
N TYR A 216 18.81 -9.03 15.60
CA TYR A 216 18.14 -10.32 15.39
C TYR A 216 17.03 -10.53 16.43
N ASN A 217 15.85 -10.97 15.98
CA ASN A 217 14.63 -11.08 16.79
C ASN A 217 14.25 -9.77 17.52
N GLY A 218 14.65 -8.62 16.98
CA GLY A 218 14.24 -7.32 17.45
C GLY A 218 12.75 -7.06 17.23
N TYR A 219 12.19 -6.18 18.04
CA TYR A 219 10.80 -5.75 17.88
C TYR A 219 10.68 -4.85 16.64
N PRO A 220 9.72 -5.10 15.72
CA PRO A 220 9.65 -4.37 14.47
C PRO A 220 9.26 -2.91 14.66
N GLY A 221 9.70 -2.07 13.72
CA GLY A 221 9.34 -0.66 13.64
C GLY A 221 9.96 0.22 14.73
N MET A 222 11.05 -0.26 15.34
CA MET A 222 11.84 0.47 16.33
C MET A 222 13.06 1.17 15.72
N ALA A 223 13.40 0.88 14.46
CA ALA A 223 14.60 1.36 13.80
C ALA A 223 14.29 2.39 12.69
N GLU A 224 13.60 3.49 13.03
CA GLU A 224 13.06 4.45 12.03
C GLU A 224 14.13 5.12 11.14
N SER A 225 15.36 5.22 11.63
CA SER A 225 16.52 5.74 10.90
C SER A 225 17.40 4.66 10.26
N ALA A 226 17.11 3.38 10.46
CA ALA A 226 17.90 2.31 9.89
C ALA A 226 17.72 2.23 8.38
N THR A 227 18.79 1.90 7.68
CA THR A 227 18.72 1.47 6.28
C THR A 227 17.90 0.18 6.20
N THR A 228 17.32 -0.09 5.03
CA THR A 228 16.65 -1.38 4.87
C THR A 228 17.66 -2.52 4.96
N GLY A 229 17.22 -3.68 5.45
CA GLY A 229 18.09 -4.85 5.57
C GLY A 229 19.20 -4.74 6.62
N LEU A 230 19.19 -3.71 7.48
CA LEU A 230 20.11 -3.62 8.62
C LEU A 230 20.02 -4.88 9.49
N ASN A 231 18.81 -5.35 9.75
CA ASN A 231 18.56 -6.72 10.17
C ASN A 231 18.21 -7.56 8.92
N PRO A 232 19.13 -8.42 8.43
CA PRO A 232 18.91 -9.18 7.20
C PRO A 232 18.02 -10.41 7.40
N TYR A 233 17.65 -10.74 8.64
CA TYR A 233 16.87 -11.93 8.96
C TYR A 233 15.38 -11.68 8.83
N GLU A 234 14.92 -10.47 9.11
CA GLU A 234 13.50 -10.17 9.18
C GLU A 234 12.86 -9.92 7.81
N ASN A 235 11.53 -9.99 7.77
CA ASN A 235 10.79 -9.59 6.58
C ASN A 235 9.45 -8.98 6.97
N ALA A 236 9.11 -7.90 6.29
CA ALA A 236 7.81 -7.25 6.40
C ALA A 236 7.05 -7.30 5.08
N LEU A 237 5.75 -7.60 5.14
CA LEU A 237 4.89 -7.72 3.97
C LEU A 237 3.45 -7.29 4.24
N ALA A 238 2.64 -7.30 3.18
CA ALA A 238 1.22 -7.04 3.21
C ALA A 238 0.77 -5.75 3.95
N HIS A 239 1.57 -4.69 3.96
CA HIS A 239 1.19 -3.43 4.62
C HIS A 239 -0.18 -2.91 4.17
N ARG A 240 -0.91 -2.24 5.08
CA ARG A 240 -2.22 -1.60 4.89
C ARG A 240 -2.28 -0.35 5.74
N GLY A 241 -3.19 0.56 5.42
CA GLY A 241 -3.46 1.66 6.31
C GLY A 241 -4.72 2.40 5.98
N GLN A 242 -5.07 3.31 6.88
CA GLN A 242 -6.17 4.24 6.75
C GLN A 242 -5.73 5.60 7.29
N MET A 243 -6.20 6.66 6.65
CA MET A 243 -5.96 8.04 7.08
C MET A 243 -7.31 8.77 7.16
N LYS A 244 -7.57 9.39 8.31
CA LYS A 244 -8.78 10.17 8.59
C LYS A 244 -8.44 11.37 9.48
N GLY A 245 -8.38 12.53 8.87
CA GLY A 245 -7.93 13.75 9.52
C GLY A 245 -6.47 13.64 9.95
N GLU A 246 -6.18 13.87 11.22
CA GLU A 246 -4.82 13.71 11.75
C GLU A 246 -4.51 12.26 12.15
N ASN A 247 -5.52 11.38 12.17
CA ASN A 247 -5.31 9.98 12.52
C ASN A 247 -4.80 9.20 11.31
N VAL A 248 -3.65 8.57 11.47
CA VAL A 248 -3.08 7.63 10.48
C VAL A 248 -2.80 6.32 11.17
N VAL A 249 -3.36 5.23 10.66
CA VAL A 249 -3.08 3.87 11.14
C VAL A 249 -2.48 3.09 9.99
N ILE A 250 -1.30 2.51 10.19
CA ILE A 250 -0.65 1.63 9.24
C ILE A 250 -0.30 0.34 9.95
N GLY A 251 -0.65 -0.78 9.34
CA GLY A 251 -0.23 -2.10 9.79
C GLY A 251 0.54 -2.85 8.71
N PHE A 252 1.31 -3.84 9.13
CA PHE A 252 2.10 -4.71 8.27
C PHE A 252 2.28 -6.08 8.91
N SER A 253 2.36 -7.12 8.08
CA SER A 253 2.76 -8.44 8.57
C SER A 253 4.28 -8.46 8.71
N HIS A 254 4.81 -9.00 9.80
CA HIS A 254 6.25 -9.12 10.03
C HIS A 254 6.60 -10.46 10.65
N THR A 255 7.70 -11.05 10.18
CA THR A 255 8.39 -12.15 10.85
C THR A 255 9.82 -11.70 11.18
N PRO A 256 10.32 -12.00 12.40
CA PRO A 256 11.67 -11.62 12.80
C PRO A 256 12.76 -12.48 12.13
N ASP A 257 12.40 -13.64 11.58
CA ASP A 257 13.32 -14.55 10.89
C ASP A 257 12.60 -15.24 9.71
N GLN A 258 12.80 -14.68 8.52
CA GLN A 258 12.24 -15.18 7.28
C GLN A 258 12.79 -16.57 6.94
N ALA A 259 14.08 -16.82 7.14
CA ALA A 259 14.67 -18.11 6.79
C ALA A 259 14.11 -19.23 7.67
N ARG A 260 13.93 -18.97 8.97
CA ARG A 260 13.26 -19.90 9.88
C ARG A 260 11.81 -20.13 9.48
N PHE A 261 11.09 -19.08 9.07
CA PHE A 261 9.73 -19.23 8.57
C PHE A 261 9.65 -20.08 7.28
N ASP A 262 10.51 -19.82 6.30
CA ASP A 262 10.44 -20.46 4.98
C ASP A 262 10.93 -21.92 5.01
N PHE A 263 11.88 -22.28 5.88
CA PHE A 263 12.59 -23.56 5.78
C PHE A 263 12.50 -24.48 6.99
N LEU A 264 12.02 -24.01 8.15
CA LEU A 264 12.00 -24.80 9.38
C LEU A 264 10.57 -25.08 9.84
N SER A 265 10.37 -26.25 10.46
CA SER A 265 9.06 -26.68 10.96
C SER A 265 8.67 -25.98 12.28
N ASP A 266 9.61 -25.32 12.95
CA ASP A 266 9.40 -24.47 14.13
C ASP A 266 9.35 -22.98 13.74
N SER A 267 8.60 -22.71 12.67
CA SER A 267 8.51 -21.38 12.06
C SER A 267 7.96 -20.33 13.03
N VAL A 268 8.63 -19.17 13.07
CA VAL A 268 8.11 -17.99 13.75
C VAL A 268 7.06 -17.33 12.85
N PRO A 269 5.81 -17.17 13.30
CA PRO A 269 4.73 -16.75 12.41
C PRO A 269 4.89 -15.29 11.96
N TYR A 270 4.34 -14.99 10.78
CA TYR A 270 4.04 -13.60 10.44
C TYR A 270 2.92 -13.09 11.35
N ASN A 271 3.24 -12.10 12.17
CA ASN A 271 2.29 -11.39 13.01
C ASN A 271 1.86 -10.08 12.35
N PHE A 272 0.64 -9.61 12.64
CA PHE A 272 0.16 -8.31 12.21
C PHE A 272 0.55 -7.24 13.22
N TYR A 273 1.48 -6.38 12.84
CA TYR A 273 1.88 -5.23 13.64
C TYR A 273 1.17 -3.97 13.16
N ILE A 274 0.83 -3.09 14.10
CA ILE A 274 0.16 -1.83 13.81
C ILE A 274 0.90 -0.68 14.51
N LYS A 275 1.09 0.41 13.78
CA LYS A 275 1.56 1.70 14.30
C LYS A 275 0.53 2.77 13.95
N SER A 276 0.34 3.71 14.86
CA SER A 276 -0.66 4.78 14.71
C SER A 276 -0.03 6.15 14.95
N SER A 277 -0.62 7.18 14.34
CA SER A 277 -0.25 8.58 14.50
C SER A 277 -1.51 9.40 14.74
N GLN A 278 -1.42 10.41 15.61
CA GLN A 278 -2.47 11.38 15.91
C GLN A 278 -2.15 12.78 15.37
N ASP A 279 -1.07 12.93 14.61
CA ASP A 279 -0.53 14.20 14.10
C ASP A 279 -0.18 14.13 12.60
N GLY A 280 -0.98 13.36 11.87
CA GLY A 280 -0.89 13.23 10.42
C GLY A 280 0.34 12.43 9.97
N GLY A 281 0.91 11.58 10.82
CA GLY A 281 2.12 10.80 10.56
C GLY A 281 3.42 11.52 10.87
N ALA A 282 3.40 12.51 11.78
CA ALA A 282 4.62 13.23 12.18
C ALA A 282 5.38 12.44 13.24
N THR A 283 4.63 11.89 14.19
CA THR A 283 5.09 10.94 15.19
C THR A 283 4.26 9.67 15.10
N TRP A 284 4.86 8.55 15.53
CA TRP A 284 4.25 7.24 15.50
C TRP A 284 4.30 6.59 16.88
N SER A 285 3.25 5.84 17.21
CA SER A 285 3.28 4.93 18.35
C SER A 285 4.35 3.85 18.16
N PRO A 286 4.79 3.19 19.25
CA PRO A 286 5.42 1.88 19.14
C PRO A 286 4.53 0.94 18.32
N ALA A 287 5.16 -0.05 17.67
CA ALA A 287 4.40 -1.10 17.02
C ALA A 287 3.64 -1.92 18.08
N ILE A 288 2.43 -2.35 17.74
CA ILE A 288 1.59 -3.23 18.57
C ILE A 288 1.41 -4.51 17.78
N ASN A 289 1.80 -5.65 18.36
CA ASN A 289 1.45 -6.96 17.80
C ASN A 289 -0.04 -7.21 18.03
N PHE A 290 -0.84 -7.00 16.98
CA PHE A 290 -2.30 -7.06 17.04
C PHE A 290 -2.83 -8.50 16.95
N SER A 291 -2.13 -9.38 16.22
CA SER A 291 -2.54 -10.79 16.08
C SER A 291 -2.06 -11.68 17.22
N ASN A 292 -0.91 -11.34 17.83
CA ASN A 292 -0.33 -12.04 18.99
C ASN A 292 -0.20 -13.57 18.81
N LEU A 293 0.20 -14.01 17.62
CA LEU A 293 0.48 -15.40 17.26
C LEU A 293 1.84 -15.85 17.80
N THR A 294 1.91 -17.11 18.19
CA THR A 294 3.13 -17.79 18.65
C THR A 294 3.49 -18.95 17.72
N GLU A 295 4.67 -19.56 17.91
CA GLU A 295 5.08 -20.76 17.16
C GLU A 295 4.03 -21.90 17.32
N GLU A 296 3.45 -22.04 18.53
CA GLU A 296 2.42 -23.04 18.83
C GLU A 296 1.08 -22.77 18.13
N SER A 297 0.86 -21.55 17.63
CA SER A 297 -0.36 -21.23 16.88
C SER A 297 -0.42 -21.98 15.54
N GLY A 298 0.73 -22.35 14.97
CA GLY A 298 0.82 -23.10 13.71
C GLY A 298 0.27 -22.34 12.48
N VAL A 299 0.04 -21.04 12.60
CA VAL A 299 -0.58 -20.18 11.59
C VAL A 299 0.09 -18.82 11.53
N SER A 300 -0.07 -18.14 10.39
CA SER A 300 0.45 -16.81 10.12
C SER A 300 -0.62 -15.89 9.58
N VAL A 301 -0.45 -14.60 9.85
CA VAL A 301 -1.33 -13.57 9.29
C VAL A 301 -1.20 -13.50 7.78
N ARG A 302 -2.35 -13.58 7.13
CA ARG A 302 -2.54 -13.31 5.71
C ARG A 302 -3.48 -12.13 5.51
N GLU A 303 -3.18 -11.35 4.47
CA GLU A 303 -4.12 -10.36 3.93
C GLU A 303 -4.78 -9.39 4.93
N PRO A 304 -4.01 -8.69 5.78
CA PRO A 304 -4.59 -7.69 6.66
C PRO A 304 -5.41 -6.64 5.90
N ARG A 305 -6.32 -5.99 6.63
CA ARG A 305 -7.24 -4.93 6.21
C ARG A 305 -7.37 -3.91 7.34
N ILE A 306 -7.38 -2.63 6.99
CA ILE A 306 -7.71 -1.53 7.91
C ILE A 306 -8.73 -0.67 7.19
N VAL A 307 -9.93 -0.53 7.76
CA VAL A 307 -11.06 0.15 7.14
C VAL A 307 -11.65 1.15 8.12
N GLY A 308 -11.55 2.43 7.77
CA GLY A 308 -12.22 3.48 8.53
C GLY A 308 -13.66 3.67 8.07
N THR A 309 -14.42 4.43 8.86
CA THR A 309 -15.80 4.81 8.56
C THR A 309 -15.96 5.51 7.20
N SER A 310 -17.13 5.30 6.59
CA SER A 310 -17.56 6.01 5.39
C SER A 310 -17.71 7.51 5.64
N SER A 311 -17.73 8.33 4.59
CA SER A 311 -17.98 9.78 4.71
C SER A 311 -19.37 10.07 5.27
N THR A 312 -19.54 11.26 5.86
CA THR A 312 -20.83 11.75 6.34
C THR A 312 -21.91 11.61 5.26
N GLY A 313 -23.02 10.98 5.61
CA GLY A 313 -24.19 10.75 4.76
C GLY A 313 -25.17 11.93 4.77
N PRO A 314 -26.23 11.87 3.94
CA PRO A 314 -27.25 12.92 3.81
C PRO A 314 -27.90 13.32 5.14
N GLY A 315 -28.09 12.37 6.05
CA GLY A 315 -28.72 12.59 7.35
C GLY A 315 -27.92 13.51 8.29
N CYS A 316 -26.65 13.77 7.99
CA CYS A 316 -25.73 14.54 8.82
C CYS A 316 -24.94 15.61 8.05
N THR A 317 -25.44 16.07 6.90
CA THR A 317 -24.79 17.14 6.11
C THR A 317 -24.85 18.52 6.78
N ASP A 318 -25.89 18.80 7.57
CA ASP A 318 -26.00 20.00 8.40
C ASP A 318 -25.76 19.62 9.88
N PRO A 319 -24.58 19.96 10.45
CA PRO A 319 -24.28 19.66 11.85
C PRO A 319 -25.24 20.29 12.86
N ASN A 320 -26.00 21.32 12.46
CA ASN A 320 -26.98 21.99 13.33
C ASN A 320 -28.38 21.36 13.26
N ASN A 321 -28.63 20.50 12.27
CA ASN A 321 -29.93 19.86 12.03
C ASN A 321 -29.75 18.43 11.55
N ILE A 322 -29.25 17.57 12.45
CA ILE A 322 -29.04 16.15 12.19
C ILE A 322 -30.40 15.46 12.08
N THR A 323 -30.65 14.81 10.94
CA THR A 323 -31.89 14.05 10.67
C THR A 323 -31.69 12.55 10.84
N ASP A 324 -30.45 12.06 10.69
CA ASP A 324 -30.04 10.69 11.05
C ASP A 324 -28.62 10.73 11.61
N ILE A 325 -28.45 10.26 12.85
CA ILE A 325 -27.17 10.23 13.54
C ILE A 325 -26.23 9.15 12.99
N THR A 326 -26.78 8.08 12.39
CA THR A 326 -25.98 6.96 11.85
C THR A 326 -25.20 7.36 10.60
N ASP A 327 -25.63 8.45 9.95
CA ASP A 327 -24.97 9.11 8.83
C ASP A 327 -23.84 10.05 9.26
N CYS A 328 -23.67 10.33 10.55
CA CYS A 328 -22.58 11.18 11.02
C CYS A 328 -21.26 10.40 11.09
N GLN A 329 -20.25 10.83 10.34
CA GLN A 329 -18.94 10.17 10.34
C GLN A 329 -18.26 10.25 11.72
N ASN A 330 -17.90 9.10 12.26
CA ASN A 330 -16.94 9.00 13.36
C ASN A 330 -15.56 8.60 12.84
N ALA A 331 -14.68 9.58 12.64
CA ALA A 331 -13.32 9.37 12.14
C ALA A 331 -12.38 8.65 13.12
N GLN A 332 -12.80 8.48 14.39
CA GLN A 332 -12.02 7.79 15.40
C GLN A 332 -12.20 6.27 15.34
N ILE A 333 -13.24 5.79 14.67
CA ILE A 333 -13.52 4.36 14.55
C ILE A 333 -12.89 3.79 13.28
N MET A 334 -12.09 2.75 13.45
CA MET A 334 -11.55 1.96 12.35
C MET A 334 -11.58 0.48 12.71
N TYR A 335 -11.97 -0.34 11.75
CA TYR A 335 -11.97 -1.79 11.85
C TYR A 335 -10.67 -2.34 11.29
N ILE A 336 -10.14 -3.35 11.97
CA ILE A 336 -8.89 -4.01 11.65
C ILE A 336 -9.22 -5.48 11.46
N GLY A 337 -8.90 -6.05 10.29
CA GLY A 337 -9.16 -7.46 10.01
C GLY A 337 -7.95 -8.13 9.41
N PHE A 338 -7.85 -9.45 9.59
CA PHE A 338 -6.84 -10.27 8.94
C PHE A 338 -7.34 -11.71 8.79
N GLY A 339 -6.90 -12.38 7.74
CA GLY A 339 -7.04 -13.84 7.62
C GLY A 339 -5.83 -14.54 8.22
N LEU A 340 -5.95 -15.84 8.40
CA LEU A 340 -4.87 -16.71 8.80
C LEU A 340 -4.61 -17.78 7.74
N GLN A 341 -3.38 -18.24 7.66
CA GLN A 341 -2.98 -19.38 6.84
C GLN A 341 -2.09 -20.32 7.67
N THR A 342 -2.10 -21.61 7.39
CA THR A 342 -1.23 -22.59 8.04
C THR A 342 0.25 -22.27 7.79
N ASN A 343 1.07 -22.49 8.81
CA ASN A 343 2.52 -22.41 8.65
C ASN A 343 3.01 -23.72 8.03
N VAL A 344 3.60 -23.62 6.86
CA VAL A 344 4.20 -24.75 6.17
C VAL A 344 5.55 -24.32 5.60
N THR A 345 6.42 -25.30 5.34
CA THR A 345 7.70 -25.00 4.70
C THR A 345 7.48 -24.59 3.24
N ASN A 346 8.45 -23.94 2.62
CA ASN A 346 8.32 -23.42 1.26
C ASN A 346 8.12 -24.48 0.15
N ILE A 347 8.16 -25.76 0.49
CA ILE A 347 7.85 -26.89 -0.41
C ILE A 347 6.42 -27.41 -0.27
N ASP A 348 5.70 -26.95 0.76
CA ASP A 348 4.35 -27.38 1.09
C ASP A 348 3.32 -26.32 0.68
N VAL A 349 2.05 -26.72 0.63
CA VAL A 349 0.95 -25.83 0.29
C VAL A 349 0.33 -25.28 1.56
N THR A 350 0.20 -23.96 1.64
CA THR A 350 -0.50 -23.28 2.73
C THR A 350 -2.01 -23.45 2.56
N GLU A 351 -2.72 -23.55 3.68
CA GLU A 351 -4.18 -23.58 3.72
C GLU A 351 -4.67 -22.33 4.42
N ASP A 352 -5.60 -21.61 3.80
CA ASP A 352 -6.31 -20.52 4.46
C ASP A 352 -7.27 -21.11 5.49
N VAL A 353 -7.41 -20.42 6.62
CA VAL A 353 -8.26 -20.87 7.73
C VAL A 353 -9.23 -19.74 8.10
N ASP A 354 -9.15 -19.22 9.32
CA ASP A 354 -10.11 -18.24 9.85
C ASP A 354 -9.78 -16.78 9.58
N ILE A 355 -10.82 -15.94 9.66
CA ILE A 355 -10.71 -14.49 9.62
C ILE A 355 -11.03 -13.90 10.99
N TYR A 356 -10.15 -13.00 11.44
CA TYR A 356 -10.28 -12.28 12.70
C TYR A 356 -10.44 -10.78 12.45
N MET A 357 -11.18 -10.13 13.34
CA MET A 357 -11.35 -8.69 13.35
C MET A 357 -11.26 -8.11 14.76
N GLY A 358 -10.86 -6.85 14.83
CA GLY A 358 -11.06 -5.99 15.98
C GLY A 358 -11.26 -4.55 15.54
N VAL A 359 -11.30 -3.64 16.49
CA VAL A 359 -11.67 -2.24 16.25
C VAL A 359 -10.86 -1.30 17.13
N THR A 360 -10.59 -0.10 16.63
CA THR A 360 -10.18 1.04 17.45
C THR A 360 -11.32 2.05 17.52
N HIS A 361 -11.50 2.69 18.68
CA HIS A 361 -12.51 3.74 18.90
C HIS A 361 -11.89 5.14 19.07
N ASN A 362 -10.57 5.22 19.05
CA ASN A 362 -9.80 6.40 19.43
C ASN A 362 -8.64 6.63 18.46
N GLY A 363 -8.92 6.42 17.17
CA GLY A 363 -7.96 6.78 16.12
C GLY A 363 -6.71 5.91 16.07
N GLY A 364 -6.73 4.72 16.67
CA GLY A 364 -5.59 3.80 16.73
C GLY A 364 -4.75 3.88 18.01
N LEU A 365 -5.17 4.65 19.02
CA LEU A 365 -4.48 4.71 20.32
C LEU A 365 -4.62 3.41 21.12
N SER A 366 -5.77 2.74 21.00
CA SER A 366 -6.00 1.41 21.57
C SER A 366 -6.91 0.58 20.67
N TYR A 367 -6.92 -0.72 20.91
CA TYR A 367 -7.64 -1.70 20.11
C TYR A 367 -8.45 -2.64 20.98
N SER A 368 -9.57 -3.12 20.46
CA SER A 368 -10.32 -4.24 21.04
C SER A 368 -9.48 -5.53 20.99
N PRO A 369 -9.83 -6.53 21.80
CA PRO A 369 -9.46 -7.91 21.50
C PRO A 369 -9.93 -8.30 20.09
N ILE A 370 -9.19 -9.22 19.47
CA ILE A 370 -9.59 -9.82 18.19
C ILE A 370 -10.71 -10.84 18.40
N GLN A 371 -11.59 -10.97 17.42
CA GLN A 371 -12.67 -11.93 17.39
C GLN A 371 -12.72 -12.61 16.02
N HIS A 372 -12.99 -13.90 16.01
CA HIS A 372 -13.23 -14.63 14.78
C HIS A 372 -14.61 -14.24 14.21
N ILE A 373 -14.67 -14.08 12.89
CA ILE A 373 -15.90 -13.77 12.17
C ILE A 373 -16.31 -14.91 11.22
N THR A 374 -15.50 -15.95 11.13
CA THR A 374 -15.72 -17.20 10.41
C THR A 374 -16.26 -18.27 11.35
N ALA A 375 -16.64 -19.44 10.84
CA ALA A 375 -17.18 -20.51 11.67
C ALA A 375 -16.11 -21.23 12.52
N GLY A 376 -14.85 -21.24 12.07
CA GLY A 376 -13.72 -21.77 12.82
C GLY A 376 -13.14 -20.78 13.82
N ASN A 377 -12.26 -21.28 14.69
CA ASN A 377 -11.46 -20.47 15.60
C ASN A 377 -10.17 -21.20 15.96
N VAL A 378 -9.26 -21.29 15.00
CA VAL A 378 -7.98 -21.99 15.14
C VAL A 378 -7.14 -21.45 16.30
N ILE A 379 -7.17 -20.14 16.57
CA ILE A 379 -6.46 -19.52 17.71
C ILE A 379 -7.08 -19.98 19.04
N GLY A 380 -8.40 -20.13 19.08
CA GLY A 380 -9.14 -20.67 20.23
C GLY A 380 -9.13 -22.20 20.33
N GLY A 381 -8.41 -22.90 19.45
CA GLY A 381 -8.33 -24.36 19.43
C GLY A 381 -9.56 -25.06 18.85
N MET A 382 -10.47 -24.34 18.19
CA MET A 382 -11.55 -24.95 17.40
C MET A 382 -11.04 -25.18 15.98
N PRO A 383 -10.93 -26.44 15.53
CA PRO A 383 -10.45 -26.75 14.18
C PRO A 383 -11.34 -26.08 13.14
N ASP A 384 -10.72 -25.55 12.11
CA ASP A 384 -11.42 -25.07 10.94
C ASP A 384 -11.60 -26.22 9.93
N ALA A 385 -12.82 -26.35 9.42
CA ALA A 385 -13.17 -27.36 8.42
C ALA A 385 -13.37 -26.73 7.03
N VAL A 386 -13.33 -25.41 6.91
CA VAL A 386 -13.66 -24.66 5.69
C VAL A 386 -12.73 -23.45 5.54
N PRO A 387 -11.79 -23.46 4.58
CA PRO A 387 -10.95 -22.31 4.29
C PRO A 387 -11.75 -21.03 4.04
N ASP A 388 -11.43 -19.97 4.76
CA ASP A 388 -12.04 -18.65 4.59
C ASP A 388 -10.98 -17.59 4.24
N PHE A 389 -11.14 -16.93 3.09
CA PHE A 389 -10.16 -15.98 2.57
C PHE A 389 -10.79 -14.84 1.76
N GLU A 390 -9.95 -13.93 1.24
CA GLU A 390 -10.34 -12.79 0.41
C GLU A 390 -11.46 -11.93 0.99
N THR A 391 -11.10 -11.05 1.93
CA THR A 391 -12.09 -10.24 2.65
C THR A 391 -12.27 -8.84 2.06
N GLN A 392 -13.52 -8.39 2.03
CA GLN A 392 -13.91 -6.99 1.84
C GLN A 392 -14.78 -6.54 3.01
N LEU A 393 -14.56 -5.29 3.44
CA LEU A 393 -15.25 -4.71 4.56
C LEU A 393 -15.68 -3.27 4.25
N LYS A 394 -16.91 -2.93 4.66
CA LYS A 394 -17.43 -1.56 4.66
C LYS A 394 -18.02 -1.23 6.02
N VAL A 395 -17.77 -0.01 6.47
CA VAL A 395 -18.19 0.47 7.79
C VAL A 395 -19.13 1.66 7.61
N ARG A 396 -20.24 1.64 8.36
CA ARG A 396 -21.22 2.73 8.41
C ARG A 396 -20.55 4.04 8.88
N PRO A 397 -21.04 5.24 8.51
CA PRO A 397 -20.39 6.50 8.92
C PRO A 397 -20.18 6.62 10.43
N ASP A 398 -21.16 6.27 11.26
CA ASP A 398 -21.04 6.31 12.72
C ASP A 398 -20.07 5.28 13.33
N GLY A 399 -19.63 4.30 12.55
CA GLY A 399 -18.72 3.23 12.98
C GLY A 399 -19.35 2.15 13.85
N GLN A 400 -20.66 2.16 14.08
CA GLN A 400 -21.31 1.18 14.96
C GLN A 400 -21.71 -0.12 14.25
N GLN A 401 -21.67 -0.12 12.92
CA GLN A 401 -22.06 -1.26 12.10
C GLN A 401 -21.09 -1.45 10.95
N ALA A 402 -20.74 -2.70 10.67
CA ALA A 402 -19.87 -3.08 9.57
C ALA A 402 -20.43 -4.27 8.79
N PHE A 403 -20.15 -4.29 7.51
CA PHE A 403 -20.60 -5.31 6.56
C PHE A 403 -19.37 -5.96 5.95
N VAL A 404 -19.23 -7.27 6.18
CA VAL A 404 -18.11 -8.07 5.73
C VAL A 404 -18.59 -9.08 4.70
N VAL A 405 -17.82 -9.25 3.63
CA VAL A 405 -17.94 -10.39 2.71
C VAL A 405 -16.59 -11.09 2.60
N TRP A 406 -16.63 -12.41 2.42
CA TRP A 406 -15.45 -13.24 2.20
C TRP A 406 -15.79 -14.45 1.33
N THR A 407 -14.75 -15.08 0.79
CA THR A 407 -14.85 -16.36 0.09
C THR A 407 -14.70 -17.48 1.11
N SER A 408 -15.65 -18.40 1.14
CA SER A 408 -15.62 -19.62 1.95
C SER A 408 -15.53 -20.81 1.02
N ALA A 409 -14.54 -21.68 1.16
CA ALA A 409 -14.24 -22.74 0.19
C ALA A 409 -14.46 -24.15 0.76
N PRO A 410 -15.71 -24.58 1.00
CA PRO A 410 -15.98 -25.96 1.40
C PRO A 410 -15.64 -26.92 0.24
N VAL A 411 -15.43 -28.20 0.56
CA VAL A 411 -14.84 -29.25 -0.30
C VAL A 411 -15.40 -29.35 -1.75
N VAL A 412 -16.60 -28.83 -2.02
CA VAL A 412 -17.30 -29.03 -3.30
C VAL A 412 -17.47 -27.75 -4.13
N THR A 413 -17.73 -26.60 -3.49
CA THR A 413 -18.03 -25.33 -4.18
C THR A 413 -17.69 -24.14 -3.30
N ASP A 414 -16.99 -23.14 -3.85
CA ASP A 414 -16.75 -21.89 -3.16
C ASP A 414 -18.04 -21.07 -3.03
N ASP A 415 -18.28 -20.54 -1.84
CA ASP A 415 -19.40 -19.68 -1.48
C ASP A 415 -18.91 -18.25 -1.22
N VAL A 416 -19.79 -17.28 -1.45
CA VAL A 416 -19.62 -15.91 -0.93
C VAL A 416 -20.40 -15.81 0.36
N ALA A 417 -19.67 -15.69 1.47
CA ALA A 417 -20.24 -15.49 2.78
C ALA A 417 -20.36 -14.00 3.12
N PHE A 418 -21.37 -13.66 3.92
CA PHE A 418 -21.67 -12.30 4.35
C PHE A 418 -21.99 -12.26 5.83
N ARG A 419 -21.52 -11.21 6.53
CA ARG A 419 -21.87 -10.94 7.91
C ARG A 419 -22.06 -9.46 8.17
N GLU A 420 -23.03 -9.17 9.01
CA GLU A 420 -23.22 -7.88 9.64
C GLU A 420 -22.68 -7.90 11.08
N LEU A 421 -21.79 -6.97 11.38
CA LEU A 421 -21.17 -6.79 12.68
C LEU A 421 -21.76 -5.54 13.33
N GLU A 422 -22.39 -5.71 14.49
CA GLU A 422 -22.78 -4.60 15.37
C GLU A 422 -21.75 -4.47 16.50
N LEU A 423 -21.38 -3.22 16.79
CA LEU A 423 -20.42 -2.89 17.83
C LEU A 423 -21.13 -2.57 19.15
N ILE A 424 -20.89 -3.37 20.19
CA ILE A 424 -21.39 -3.13 21.55
C ILE A 424 -20.20 -3.13 22.50
N ASP A 425 -19.97 -2.01 23.20
CA ASP A 425 -18.96 -1.90 24.26
C ASP A 425 -17.57 -2.48 23.89
N ILE A 426 -17.15 -2.32 22.62
CA ILE A 426 -15.85 -2.72 22.04
C ILE A 426 -15.77 -4.21 21.58
N ILE A 427 -16.90 -4.92 21.57
CA ILE A 427 -17.02 -6.33 21.16
C ILE A 427 -18.06 -6.43 20.03
N PHE A 428 -17.89 -7.37 19.08
CA PHE A 428 -18.92 -7.62 18.08
C PHE A 428 -20.02 -8.52 18.66
N LYS A 429 -21.28 -8.03 18.65
CA LYS A 429 -22.43 -8.78 19.18
C LYS A 429 -22.77 -10.06 18.42
N ASN A 430 -22.24 -10.20 17.19
CA ASN A 430 -22.46 -11.34 16.30
C ASN A 430 -21.13 -12.01 15.89
N GLY A 431 -20.07 -11.84 16.68
CA GLY A 431 -18.96 -12.80 16.66
C GLY A 431 -19.48 -14.16 17.11
N PHE A 432 -18.92 -15.26 16.60
CA PHE A 432 -19.15 -16.54 17.28
C PHE A 432 -18.50 -16.39 18.67
N GLU A 433 -19.28 -16.53 19.75
CA GLU A 433 -18.77 -16.50 21.12
C GLU A 433 -18.17 -17.84 21.54
#